data_AF-A0A0K2V119-F1
#
_entry.id   AF-A0A0K2V119-F1
#
_cell.length_a   1.000
_cell.length_b   1.000
_cell.length_c   1.000
_cell.angle_alpha   90.00
_cell.angle_beta   90.00
_cell.angle_gamma   90.00
#
_symmetry.space_group_name_H-M   'P 1'
#
loop_
_entity.id
_entity.type
_entity.pdbx_description
1 polymer ?
#
loop_
_entity_poly.entity_id
_entity_poly.type
_entity_poly.pdbx_seq_one_letter_code
_entity_poly.pdbx_strand_id
1 'polypeptide(L)'
;MAVGETYKYLGIQYSALGVEYANIYDKLKDGIRNLEASKLNTFQRFIGLRDHLIPRLLYPLTYGKCRFRDVKGCDLLVLKSFREWTKLSHDTPKEFYHARVADSGLGLRELLIASRTLANGRARALRDSSDKIVREACKFFPQITEVKIIQIGGLTCSSSDQTPELYKKALYKKINTQGLESSQQGHKNFSFLTSRTMNVSDLEFAPAVQIMAGSVTTKSKIARFKTLEGGNKCESCADKVKNLAHILQVCPRVHGARTKRHDAIQELVERSLTHRGIPFTKNNVVPHKGSCLKPDLIIRKDGKVYLADPTIVSDNCLLSEREEEKCRLYGSNEFKDSIIKFLNLLDNFKKDDIVVVPLVFNWRGVMSKKAYIDLHKTLGIPPMYINYIQMKVRTTSHSLYRMERERPDRRA
;
A
#
# COMPACT_ATOMS: atom_id res chain seq x y z
N MET A 1 -24.04 -5.89 -46.61
CA MET A 1 -23.85 -4.68 -45.79
C MET A 1 -23.49 -3.55 -46.72
N ALA A 2 -24.22 -2.44 -46.64
CA ALA A 2 -23.80 -1.21 -47.29
C ALA A 2 -22.45 -0.74 -46.69
N VAL A 3 -21.66 0.03 -47.45
CA VAL A 3 -20.29 0.43 -47.06
C VAL A 3 -20.24 1.19 -45.72
N GLY A 4 -21.35 1.82 -45.28
CA GLY A 4 -21.46 2.50 -43.99
C GLY A 4 -22.16 1.73 -42.87
N GLU A 5 -22.68 0.53 -43.14
CA GLU A 5 -23.33 -0.28 -42.10
C GLU A 5 -22.29 -0.92 -41.18
N THR A 6 -22.51 -0.80 -39.88
CA THR A 6 -21.71 -1.47 -38.85
C THR A 6 -22.58 -2.44 -38.06
N TYR A 7 -21.99 -3.56 -37.64
CA TYR A 7 -22.64 -4.51 -36.76
C TYR A 7 -21.72 -4.93 -35.62
N LYS A 8 -22.32 -5.32 -34.50
CA LYS A 8 -21.60 -5.69 -33.29
C LYS A 8 -21.56 -7.21 -33.16
N TYR A 9 -20.36 -7.77 -33.09
CA TYR A 9 -20.15 -9.20 -32.83
C TYR A 9 -19.20 -9.38 -31.65
N LEU A 10 -19.65 -10.16 -30.65
CA LEU A 10 -18.93 -10.42 -29.39
C LEU A 10 -18.40 -9.16 -28.67
N GLY A 11 -19.02 -8.00 -28.89
CA GLY A 11 -18.58 -6.74 -28.25
C GLY A 11 -17.65 -5.87 -29.09
N ILE A 12 -17.26 -6.32 -30.29
CA ILE A 12 -16.43 -5.60 -31.26
C ILE A 12 -17.31 -5.09 -32.40
N GLN A 13 -17.01 -3.91 -32.91
CA GLN A 13 -17.71 -3.33 -34.07
C GLN A 13 -17.01 -3.74 -35.35
N TYR A 14 -17.81 -4.15 -36.34
CA TYR A 14 -17.38 -4.55 -37.66
C TYR A 14 -18.10 -3.70 -38.71
N SER A 15 -17.39 -3.30 -39.75
CA SER A 15 -17.93 -2.71 -40.97
C SER A 15 -17.65 -3.63 -42.17
N ALA A 16 -18.07 -3.21 -43.37
CA ALA A 16 -17.72 -3.89 -44.61
C ALA A 16 -16.20 -4.05 -44.82
N LEU A 17 -15.37 -3.20 -44.19
CA LEU A 17 -13.90 -3.23 -44.25
C LEU A 17 -13.26 -4.03 -43.09
N GLY A 18 -14.08 -4.71 -42.29
CA GLY A 18 -13.66 -5.54 -41.17
C GLY A 18 -13.76 -4.83 -39.82
N VAL A 19 -12.85 -5.13 -38.90
CA VAL A 19 -12.89 -4.58 -37.53
C VAL A 19 -12.69 -3.06 -37.54
N GLU A 20 -13.61 -2.34 -36.88
CA GLU A 20 -13.58 -0.90 -36.69
C GLU A 20 -12.64 -0.46 -35.56
N TYR A 21 -12.21 0.80 -35.61
CA TYR A 21 -11.41 1.38 -34.54
C TYR A 21 -12.27 1.58 -33.28
N ALA A 22 -11.86 0.97 -32.18
CA ALA A 22 -12.57 1.11 -30.92
C ALA A 22 -12.29 2.50 -30.31
N ASN A 23 -13.35 3.28 -30.07
CA ASN A 23 -13.26 4.54 -29.33
C ASN A 23 -13.08 4.30 -27.83
N ILE A 24 -11.88 3.86 -27.44
CA ILE A 24 -11.56 3.45 -26.06
C ILE A 24 -11.26 4.65 -25.17
N TYR A 25 -10.63 5.70 -25.73
CA TYR A 25 -10.29 6.89 -24.98
C TYR A 25 -11.53 7.62 -24.48
N ASP A 26 -12.51 7.88 -25.35
CA ASP A 26 -13.73 8.55 -24.91
C ASP A 26 -14.55 7.67 -23.97
N LYS A 27 -14.62 6.36 -24.21
CA LYS A 27 -15.27 5.41 -23.28
C LYS A 27 -14.65 5.45 -21.88
N LEU A 28 -13.32 5.49 -21.77
CA LEU A 28 -12.64 5.62 -20.48
C LEU A 28 -12.92 6.98 -19.85
N LYS A 29 -12.80 8.06 -20.64
CA LYS A 29 -13.01 9.43 -20.19
C LYS A 29 -14.42 9.63 -19.64
N ASP A 30 -15.43 9.13 -20.33
CA ASP A 30 -16.82 9.18 -19.88
C ASP A 30 -17.04 8.28 -18.66
N GLY A 31 -16.42 7.11 -18.60
CA GLY A 31 -16.44 6.26 -17.41
C GLY A 31 -15.84 6.93 -16.17
N ILE A 32 -14.71 7.62 -16.31
CA ILE A 32 -14.07 8.39 -15.24
C ILE A 32 -14.97 9.57 -14.83
N ARG A 33 -15.51 10.32 -15.80
CA ARG A 33 -16.46 11.42 -15.52
C ARG A 33 -17.69 10.95 -14.75
N ASN A 34 -18.23 9.78 -15.10
CA ASN A 34 -19.36 9.20 -14.39
C ASN A 34 -19.00 8.80 -12.95
N LEU A 35 -17.79 8.27 -12.73
CA LEU A 35 -17.28 8.01 -11.37
C LEU A 35 -17.13 9.31 -10.57
N GLU A 36 -16.61 10.38 -11.19
CA GLU A 36 -16.42 11.69 -10.56
C GLU A 36 -17.75 12.40 -10.24
N ALA A 37 -18.74 12.28 -11.13
CA ALA A 37 -20.08 12.83 -10.93
C ALA A 37 -20.91 12.03 -9.92
N SER A 38 -20.54 10.78 -9.64
CA SER A 38 -21.23 9.95 -8.66
C SER A 38 -21.00 10.41 -7.22
N LYS A 39 -21.94 10.08 -6.33
CA LYS A 39 -21.85 10.30 -4.87
C LYS A 39 -20.88 9.34 -4.17
N LEU A 40 -20.07 8.59 -4.90
CA LEU A 40 -19.07 7.69 -4.35
C LEU A 40 -17.90 8.47 -3.74
N ASN A 41 -17.35 7.97 -2.65
CA ASN A 41 -16.12 8.51 -2.09
C ASN A 41 -14.90 8.12 -2.96
N THR A 42 -13.76 8.76 -2.72
CA THR A 42 -12.53 8.56 -3.51
C THR A 42 -12.03 7.11 -3.48
N PHE A 43 -12.15 6.43 -2.34
CA PHE A 43 -11.78 5.02 -2.22
C PHE A 43 -12.67 4.11 -3.09
N GLN A 44 -13.98 4.33 -3.07
CA GLN A 44 -14.96 3.62 -3.89
C GLN A 44 -14.74 3.90 -5.39
N ARG A 45 -14.44 5.16 -5.77
CA ARG A 45 -14.06 5.52 -7.14
C ARG A 45 -12.81 4.76 -7.60
N PHE A 46 -11.81 4.63 -6.73
CA PHE A 46 -10.62 3.82 -7.01
C PHE A 46 -10.96 2.34 -7.23
N ILE A 47 -11.81 1.75 -6.40
CA ILE A 47 -12.28 0.36 -6.61
C ILE A 47 -13.02 0.24 -7.96
N GLY A 48 -13.95 1.16 -8.24
CA GLY A 48 -14.67 1.21 -9.51
C GLY A 48 -13.74 1.28 -10.72
N LEU A 49 -12.71 2.13 -10.63
CA LEU A 49 -11.69 2.29 -11.66
C LEU A 49 -10.87 0.99 -11.86
N ARG A 50 -10.35 0.42 -10.77
CA ARG A 50 -9.45 -0.75 -10.82
C ARG A 50 -10.16 -2.05 -11.20
N ASP A 51 -11.32 -2.31 -10.61
CA ASP A 51 -11.98 -3.62 -10.68
C ASP A 51 -13.03 -3.71 -11.79
N HIS A 52 -13.55 -2.56 -12.26
CA HIS A 52 -14.62 -2.55 -13.25
C HIS A 52 -14.24 -1.78 -14.53
N LEU A 53 -13.79 -0.53 -14.42
CA LEU A 53 -13.59 0.32 -15.59
C LEU A 53 -12.38 -0.12 -16.43
N ILE A 54 -11.21 -0.27 -15.82
CA ILE A 54 -9.99 -0.72 -16.50
C ILE A 54 -10.17 -2.12 -17.12
N PRO A 55 -10.65 -3.15 -16.38
CA PRO A 55 -10.81 -4.49 -16.94
C PRO A 55 -11.79 -4.56 -18.12
N ARG A 56 -12.86 -3.77 -18.10
CA ARG A 56 -13.84 -3.69 -19.20
C ARG A 56 -13.22 -3.25 -20.53
N LEU A 57 -12.13 -2.49 -20.50
CA LEU A 57 -11.46 -2.01 -21.71
C LEU A 57 -10.45 -3.03 -22.28
N LEU A 58 -10.03 -4.03 -21.50
CA LEU A 58 -9.03 -5.01 -21.95
C LEU A 58 -9.52 -5.84 -23.14
N TYR A 59 -10.79 -6.25 -23.13
CA TYR A 59 -11.35 -7.03 -24.23
C TYR A 59 -11.29 -6.29 -25.59
N PRO A 60 -11.88 -5.08 -25.73
CA PRO A 60 -11.78 -4.36 -27.00
C PRO A 60 -10.34 -3.96 -27.36
N LEU A 61 -9.46 -3.76 -26.37
CA LEU A 61 -8.04 -3.48 -26.62
C LEU A 61 -7.27 -4.70 -27.18
N THR A 62 -7.63 -5.90 -26.76
CA THR A 62 -6.96 -7.14 -27.19
C THR A 62 -7.50 -7.63 -28.54
N TYR A 63 -8.80 -7.52 -28.79
CA TYR A 63 -9.45 -8.08 -29.98
C TYR A 63 -9.84 -7.05 -31.05
N GLY A 64 -9.99 -5.76 -30.68
CA GLY A 64 -10.34 -4.69 -31.61
C GLY A 64 -9.13 -3.98 -32.23
N LYS A 65 -9.37 -3.15 -33.25
CA LYS A 65 -8.35 -2.22 -33.77
C LYS A 65 -8.30 -0.99 -32.88
N CYS A 66 -7.09 -0.64 -32.41
CA CYS A 66 -6.88 0.48 -31.50
C CYS A 66 -5.64 1.26 -31.94
N ARG A 67 -5.69 2.60 -31.89
CA ARG A 67 -4.50 3.40 -32.15
C ARG A 67 -3.63 3.40 -30.89
N PHE A 68 -2.32 3.22 -31.06
CA PHE A 68 -1.37 3.25 -29.95
C PHE A 68 -1.48 4.54 -29.11
N ARG A 69 -1.68 5.68 -29.79
CA ARG A 69 -1.88 7.00 -29.15
C ARG A 69 -3.05 6.98 -28.17
N ASP A 70 -4.16 6.34 -28.55
CA ASP A 70 -5.38 6.30 -27.74
C ASP A 70 -5.18 5.43 -26.49
N VAL A 71 -4.53 4.27 -26.63
CA VAL A 71 -4.22 3.39 -25.49
C VAL A 71 -3.27 4.07 -24.51
N LYS A 72 -2.20 4.69 -25.02
CA LYS A 72 -1.27 5.47 -24.19
C LYS A 72 -1.95 6.67 -23.53
N GLY A 73 -2.86 7.33 -24.24
CA GLY A 73 -3.69 8.41 -23.71
C GLY A 73 -4.58 7.94 -22.57
N CYS A 74 -5.12 6.71 -22.65
CA CYS A 74 -5.90 6.09 -21.59
C CYS A 74 -5.07 5.89 -20.31
N ASP A 75 -3.87 5.32 -20.42
CA ASP A 75 -2.98 5.12 -19.28
C ASP A 75 -2.63 6.46 -18.61
N LEU A 76 -2.31 7.49 -19.39
CA LEU A 76 -2.04 8.83 -18.86
C LEU A 76 -3.27 9.44 -18.18
N LEU A 77 -4.47 9.23 -18.73
CA LEU A 77 -5.71 9.72 -18.15
C LEU A 77 -6.00 9.05 -16.80
N VAL A 78 -5.85 7.72 -16.71
CA VAL A 78 -5.97 6.97 -15.43
C VAL A 78 -5.03 7.53 -14.37
N LEU A 79 -3.75 7.70 -14.72
CA LEU A 79 -2.74 8.23 -13.80
C LEU A 79 -3.04 9.67 -13.38
N LYS A 80 -3.49 10.52 -14.31
CA LYS A 80 -3.88 11.90 -14.04
C LYS A 80 -5.07 11.96 -13.08
N SER A 81 -6.17 11.29 -13.39
CA SER A 81 -7.38 11.32 -12.58
C SER A 81 -7.12 10.76 -11.18
N PHE A 82 -6.43 9.62 -11.06
CA PHE A 82 -6.11 9.06 -9.73
C PHE A 82 -5.21 10.00 -8.92
N ARG A 83 -4.25 10.66 -9.56
CA ARG A 83 -3.38 11.65 -8.91
C ARG A 83 -4.18 12.84 -8.39
N GLU A 84 -5.12 13.35 -9.17
CA GLU A 84 -6.00 14.45 -8.77
C GLU A 84 -6.88 14.04 -7.57
N TRP A 85 -7.48 12.85 -7.61
CA TRP A 85 -8.31 12.34 -6.52
C TRP A 85 -7.55 12.15 -5.21
N THR A 86 -6.29 11.68 -5.29
CA THR A 86 -5.46 11.39 -4.11
C THR A 86 -4.47 12.49 -3.74
N LYS A 87 -4.40 13.55 -4.55
CA LYS A 87 -3.41 14.64 -4.44
C LYS A 87 -1.96 14.13 -4.38
N LEU A 88 -1.67 13.05 -5.11
CA LEU A 88 -0.30 12.55 -5.27
C LEU A 88 0.54 13.56 -6.06
N SER A 89 1.86 13.60 -5.82
CA SER A 89 2.75 14.47 -6.58
C SER A 89 3.04 13.92 -7.98
N HIS A 90 3.40 14.81 -8.90
CA HIS A 90 3.77 14.45 -10.28
C HIS A 90 5.00 13.53 -10.38
N ASP A 91 5.90 13.57 -9.40
CA ASP A 91 7.10 12.72 -9.34
C ASP A 91 6.83 11.33 -8.71
N THR A 92 5.56 10.99 -8.44
CA THR A 92 5.19 9.64 -7.99
C THR A 92 5.55 8.64 -9.09
N PRO A 93 6.37 7.61 -8.82
CA PRO A 93 6.77 6.63 -9.84
C PRO A 93 5.56 5.94 -10.47
N LYS A 94 5.55 5.79 -11.80
CA LYS A 94 4.48 5.07 -12.52
C LYS A 94 4.34 3.62 -12.01
N GLU A 95 5.46 3.02 -11.63
CA GLU A 95 5.53 1.66 -11.13
C GLU A 95 4.70 1.47 -9.85
N PHE A 96 4.52 2.52 -9.04
CA PHE A 96 3.70 2.47 -7.83
C PHE A 96 2.21 2.23 -8.16
N TYR A 97 1.73 2.80 -9.27
CA TYR A 97 0.33 2.62 -9.68
C TYR A 97 0.07 1.21 -10.18
N HIS A 98 1.04 0.62 -10.89
CA HIS A 98 0.86 -0.64 -11.60
C HIS A 98 1.34 -1.88 -10.85
N ALA A 99 2.29 -1.75 -9.93
CA ALA A 99 2.73 -2.86 -9.08
C ALA A 99 1.55 -3.44 -8.29
N ARG A 100 1.61 -4.74 -8.00
CA ARG A 100 0.55 -5.43 -7.25
C ARG A 100 0.45 -4.87 -5.84
N VAL A 101 -0.75 -4.97 -5.27
CA VAL A 101 -0.99 -4.62 -3.85
C VAL A 101 -0.11 -5.44 -2.90
N ALA A 102 0.15 -6.71 -3.24
CA ALA A 102 1.06 -7.58 -2.47
C ALA A 102 2.53 -7.08 -2.49
N ASP A 103 2.91 -6.34 -3.54
CA ASP A 103 4.24 -5.74 -3.71
C ASP A 103 4.22 -4.24 -3.36
N SER A 104 3.23 -3.77 -2.60
CA SER A 104 3.04 -2.39 -2.16
C SER A 104 2.64 -1.35 -3.21
N GLY A 105 2.17 -1.78 -4.39
CA GLY A 105 1.57 -0.88 -5.38
C GLY A 105 0.04 -0.74 -5.23
N LEU A 106 -0.56 -0.01 -6.16
CA LEU A 106 -2.02 0.19 -6.21
C LEU A 106 -2.77 -0.90 -7.00
N GLY A 107 -2.06 -1.64 -7.85
CA GLY A 107 -2.64 -2.71 -8.68
C GLY A 107 -3.52 -2.23 -9.83
N LEU A 108 -3.35 -0.99 -10.30
CA LEU A 108 -4.01 -0.49 -11.51
C LEU A 108 -3.32 -1.08 -12.73
N ARG A 109 -4.02 -1.85 -13.57
CA ARG A 109 -3.39 -2.42 -14.79
C ARG A 109 -3.06 -1.32 -15.79
N GLU A 110 -1.82 -1.29 -16.28
CA GLU A 110 -1.43 -0.46 -17.43
C GLU A 110 -2.06 -1.09 -18.69
N LEU A 111 -3.03 -0.40 -19.30
CA LEU A 111 -3.82 -0.88 -20.42
C LEU A 111 -2.93 -1.23 -21.62
N LEU A 112 -1.89 -0.44 -21.88
CA LEU A 112 -0.95 -0.72 -22.95
C LEU A 112 -0.20 -2.04 -22.74
N ILE A 113 0.33 -2.27 -21.54
CA ILE A 113 1.09 -3.47 -21.22
C ILE A 113 0.16 -4.67 -21.15
N ALA A 114 -0.97 -4.55 -20.46
CA ALA A 114 -1.94 -5.62 -20.28
C ALA A 114 -2.57 -6.07 -21.61
N SER A 115 -2.95 -5.15 -22.49
CA SER A 115 -3.52 -5.51 -23.79
C SER A 115 -2.50 -6.21 -24.69
N ARG A 116 -1.24 -5.76 -24.67
CA ARG A 116 -0.13 -6.38 -25.42
C ARG A 116 0.26 -7.76 -24.89
N THR A 117 0.34 -7.95 -23.58
CA THR A 117 0.64 -9.28 -23.02
C THR A 117 -0.45 -10.29 -23.36
N LEU A 118 -1.73 -9.89 -23.29
CA LEU A 118 -2.85 -10.72 -23.73
C LEU A 118 -2.82 -11.02 -25.24
N ALA A 119 -2.53 -10.00 -26.06
CA ALA A 119 -2.41 -10.19 -27.51
C ALA A 119 -1.26 -11.14 -27.87
N ASN A 120 -0.10 -11.00 -27.21
CA ASN A 120 1.05 -11.90 -27.39
C ASN A 120 0.74 -13.33 -26.96
N GLY A 121 0.01 -13.52 -25.84
CA GLY A 121 -0.43 -14.83 -25.40
C GLY A 121 -1.33 -15.51 -26.43
N ARG A 122 -2.30 -14.77 -26.98
CA ARG A 122 -3.16 -15.25 -28.08
C ARG A 122 -2.36 -15.57 -29.34
N ALA A 123 -1.46 -14.69 -29.75
CA ALA A 123 -0.62 -14.89 -30.92
C ALA A 123 0.18 -16.20 -30.85
N ARG A 124 0.76 -16.50 -29.68
CA ARG A 124 1.44 -17.77 -29.41
C ARG A 124 0.48 -18.95 -29.46
N ALA A 125 -0.67 -18.85 -28.80
CA ALA A 125 -1.68 -19.92 -28.78
C ALA A 125 -2.20 -20.27 -30.19
N LEU A 126 -2.36 -19.27 -31.07
CA LEU A 126 -2.77 -19.49 -32.46
C LEU A 126 -1.66 -20.15 -33.30
N ARG A 127 -0.42 -19.66 -33.15
CA ARG A 127 0.75 -20.21 -33.84
C ARG A 127 1.03 -21.66 -33.44
N ASP A 128 0.89 -21.93 -32.15
CA ASP A 128 1.23 -23.22 -31.53
C ASP A 128 -0.04 -24.10 -31.34
N SER A 129 -1.14 -23.76 -32.04
CA SER A 129 -2.42 -24.47 -31.96
C SER A 129 -2.30 -25.93 -32.37
N SER A 130 -3.05 -26.84 -31.73
CA SER A 130 -3.11 -28.26 -32.12
C SER A 130 -3.79 -28.48 -33.48
N ASP A 131 -4.70 -27.58 -33.86
CA ASP A 131 -5.43 -27.65 -35.13
C ASP A 131 -4.55 -27.21 -36.32
N LYS A 132 -4.40 -28.10 -37.31
CA LYS A 132 -3.64 -27.85 -38.53
C LYS A 132 -4.23 -26.68 -39.33
N ILE A 133 -5.54 -26.56 -39.43
CA ILE A 133 -6.22 -25.50 -40.21
C ILE A 133 -5.89 -24.14 -39.61
N VAL A 134 -5.95 -24.02 -38.27
CA VAL A 134 -5.61 -22.78 -37.57
C VAL A 134 -4.15 -22.39 -37.80
N ARG A 135 -3.22 -23.35 -37.71
CA ARG A 135 -1.80 -23.08 -37.98
C ARG A 135 -1.54 -22.64 -39.42
N GLU A 136 -2.14 -23.29 -40.41
CA GLU A 136 -2.01 -22.89 -41.81
C GLU A 136 -2.65 -21.53 -42.07
N ALA A 137 -3.83 -21.25 -41.52
CA ALA A 137 -4.48 -19.93 -41.62
C ALA A 137 -3.60 -18.80 -41.06
N CYS A 138 -2.88 -19.04 -39.96
CA CYS A 138 -1.97 -18.05 -39.39
C CYS A 138 -0.82 -17.68 -40.33
N LYS A 139 -0.37 -18.59 -41.22
CA LYS A 139 0.68 -18.29 -42.21
C LYS A 139 0.20 -17.26 -43.25
N PHE A 140 -1.09 -17.26 -43.59
CA PHE A 140 -1.68 -16.27 -44.49
C PHE A 140 -1.93 -14.92 -43.81
N PHE A 141 -2.03 -14.90 -42.47
CA PHE A 141 -2.28 -13.69 -41.69
C PHE A 141 -1.22 -13.49 -40.57
N PRO A 142 0.06 -13.28 -40.93
CA PRO A 142 1.17 -13.24 -39.97
C PRO A 142 1.01 -12.14 -38.91
N GLN A 143 0.29 -11.05 -39.23
CA GLN A 143 -0.03 -9.95 -38.32
C GLN A 143 -0.83 -10.37 -37.09
N ILE A 144 -1.57 -11.49 -37.15
CA ILE A 144 -2.38 -12.01 -36.03
C ILE A 144 -1.49 -12.75 -35.03
N THR A 145 -0.38 -13.32 -35.50
CA THR A 145 0.61 -14.05 -34.70
C THR A 145 1.85 -13.23 -34.35
N GLU A 146 1.88 -11.95 -34.70
CA GLU A 146 3.00 -11.05 -34.40
C GLU A 146 3.13 -10.85 -32.88
N VAL A 147 4.32 -11.15 -32.34
CA VAL A 147 4.64 -10.92 -30.92
C VAL A 147 5.34 -9.58 -30.79
N LYS A 148 4.71 -8.66 -30.03
CA LYS A 148 5.24 -7.31 -29.82
C LYS A 148 6.17 -7.28 -28.60
N ILE A 149 7.29 -6.57 -28.72
CA ILE A 149 8.21 -6.35 -27.59
C ILE A 149 7.55 -5.41 -26.58
N ILE A 150 7.63 -5.79 -25.30
CA ILE A 150 7.08 -5.05 -24.17
C ILE A 150 8.23 -4.75 -23.21
N GLN A 151 8.30 -3.53 -22.67
CA GLN A 151 9.32 -3.15 -21.70
C GLN A 151 8.70 -2.53 -20.45
N ILE A 152 9.18 -2.95 -19.28
CA ILE A 152 8.77 -2.44 -17.97
C ILE A 152 10.04 -2.07 -17.19
N GLY A 153 10.16 -0.81 -16.79
CA GLY A 153 11.34 -0.35 -16.05
C GLY A 153 12.68 -0.52 -16.80
N GLY A 154 12.66 -0.56 -18.13
CA GLY A 154 13.84 -0.81 -18.97
C GLY A 154 14.15 -2.30 -19.19
N LEU A 155 13.35 -3.22 -18.63
CA LEU A 155 13.51 -4.66 -18.79
C LEU A 155 12.47 -5.22 -19.76
N THR A 156 12.88 -6.14 -20.63
CA THR A 156 11.99 -6.81 -21.58
C THR A 156 11.02 -7.74 -20.85
N CYS A 157 9.74 -7.62 -21.16
CA CYS A 157 8.67 -8.44 -20.65
C CYS A 157 8.21 -9.39 -21.77
N SER A 158 8.41 -10.69 -21.56
CA SER A 158 8.06 -11.70 -22.56
C SER A 158 6.69 -12.34 -22.29
N SER A 159 6.20 -12.32 -21.05
CA SER A 159 4.91 -12.91 -20.67
C SER A 159 4.17 -12.07 -19.63
N SER A 160 2.87 -12.30 -19.51
CA SER A 160 2.04 -11.74 -18.43
C SER A 160 2.57 -12.11 -17.04
N ASP A 161 3.19 -13.28 -16.90
CA ASP A 161 3.62 -13.82 -15.61
C ASP A 161 4.87 -13.11 -15.08
N GLN A 162 5.69 -12.56 -15.97
CA GLN A 162 6.86 -11.75 -15.62
C GLN A 162 6.47 -10.33 -15.21
N THR A 163 5.32 -9.83 -15.67
CA THR A 163 4.89 -8.42 -15.47
C THR A 163 4.93 -8.00 -13.98
N PRO A 164 4.40 -8.79 -13.02
CA PRO A 164 4.41 -8.39 -11.61
C PRO A 164 5.81 -8.21 -11.03
N GLU A 165 6.72 -9.15 -11.31
CA GLU A 165 8.08 -9.11 -10.78
C GLU A 165 8.88 -7.94 -11.37
N LEU A 166 8.66 -7.61 -12.65
CA LEU A 166 9.28 -6.46 -13.29
C LEU A 166 8.83 -5.13 -12.68
N TYR A 167 7.52 -4.95 -12.41
CA TYR A 167 7.05 -3.76 -11.71
C TYR A 167 7.58 -3.68 -10.28
N LYS A 168 7.65 -4.80 -9.54
CA LYS A 168 8.22 -4.86 -8.19
C LYS A 168 9.68 -4.39 -8.18
N LYS A 169 10.53 -4.99 -9.03
CA LYS A 169 11.95 -4.61 -9.15
C LYS A 169 12.12 -3.14 -9.52
N ALA A 170 11.33 -2.68 -10.51
CA ALA A 170 11.39 -1.29 -10.96
C ALA A 170 10.89 -0.29 -9.90
N LEU A 171 9.92 -0.68 -9.07
CA LEU A 171 9.39 0.11 -7.97
C LEU A 171 10.41 0.26 -6.82
N TYR A 172 11.02 -0.84 -6.38
CA TYR A 172 11.95 -0.82 -5.25
C TYR A 172 13.27 -0.10 -5.58
N LYS A 173 13.64 -0.01 -6.86
CA LYS A 173 14.79 0.78 -7.31
C LYS A 173 14.61 2.29 -7.16
N LYS A 174 13.38 2.81 -7.03
CA LYS A 174 13.14 4.27 -6.95
C LYS A 174 13.33 4.77 -5.53
N ILE A 175 14.01 5.92 -5.39
CA ILE A 175 14.36 6.55 -4.11
C ILE A 175 13.16 6.69 -3.15
N ASN A 176 12.00 7.17 -3.64
CA ASN A 176 10.83 7.44 -2.77
C ASN A 176 10.14 6.16 -2.26
N THR A 177 10.33 5.05 -2.97
CA THR A 177 9.62 3.78 -2.75
C THR A 177 10.55 2.63 -2.39
N GLN A 178 11.84 2.89 -2.23
CA GLN A 178 12.83 1.88 -1.84
C GLN A 178 12.43 1.19 -0.52
N GLY A 179 11.97 1.97 0.47
CA GLY A 179 11.49 1.42 1.74
C GLY A 179 10.21 0.58 1.63
N LEU A 180 9.55 0.49 0.47
CA LEU A 180 8.44 -0.45 0.26
C LEU A 180 8.90 -1.90 0.22
N GLU A 181 10.20 -2.17 0.04
CA GLU A 181 10.75 -3.52 0.18
C GLU A 181 10.46 -4.12 1.56
N SER A 182 10.43 -3.28 2.61
CA SER A 182 10.06 -3.73 3.96
C SER A 182 8.67 -4.35 4.06
N SER A 183 7.77 -4.12 3.09
CA SER A 183 6.47 -4.80 3.00
C SER A 183 6.57 -6.32 3.03
N GLN A 184 7.67 -6.89 2.52
CA GLN A 184 7.90 -8.34 2.50
C GLN A 184 8.07 -8.93 3.92
N GLN A 185 8.43 -8.08 4.89
CA GLN A 185 8.54 -8.44 6.31
C GLN A 185 7.16 -8.60 6.99
N GLY A 186 6.09 -8.10 6.36
CA GLY A 186 4.77 -8.02 6.97
C GLY A 186 3.73 -9.00 6.43
N HIS A 187 2.49 -8.79 6.85
CA HIS A 187 1.34 -9.58 6.42
C HIS A 187 0.12 -8.70 6.14
N LYS A 188 -0.51 -8.89 4.96
CA LYS A 188 -1.74 -8.19 4.53
C LYS A 188 -1.69 -6.65 4.68
N ASN A 189 -0.50 -6.05 4.61
CA ASN A 189 -0.19 -4.64 4.93
C ASN A 189 -1.09 -3.61 4.22
N PHE A 190 -1.53 -3.93 3.01
CA PHE A 190 -2.27 -3.03 2.13
C PHE A 190 -3.62 -3.61 1.70
N SER A 191 -4.13 -4.57 2.47
CA SER A 191 -5.41 -5.23 2.16
C SER A 191 -6.60 -4.26 2.14
N PHE A 192 -6.49 -3.07 2.74
CA PHE A 192 -7.51 -2.01 2.60
C PHE A 192 -7.70 -1.61 1.13
N LEU A 193 -6.69 -1.71 0.26
CA LEU A 193 -6.83 -1.41 -1.16
C LEU A 193 -7.74 -2.42 -1.87
N THR A 194 -7.76 -3.67 -1.42
CA THR A 194 -8.53 -4.76 -2.04
C THR A 194 -9.80 -5.13 -1.26
N SER A 195 -9.95 -4.62 -0.04
CA SER A 195 -11.12 -4.89 0.80
C SER A 195 -12.35 -4.19 0.25
N ARG A 196 -13.45 -4.95 0.13
CA ARG A 196 -14.77 -4.43 -0.23
C ARG A 196 -15.64 -4.10 0.98
N THR A 197 -15.19 -4.49 2.17
CA THR A 197 -15.95 -4.38 3.43
C THR A 197 -15.47 -3.23 4.31
N MET A 198 -14.27 -2.70 4.05
CA MET A 198 -13.77 -1.54 4.79
C MET A 198 -14.46 -0.27 4.32
N ASN A 199 -15.02 0.48 5.28
CA ASN A 199 -15.43 1.84 5.04
C ASN A 199 -14.21 2.76 5.27
N VAL A 200 -13.59 3.21 4.18
CA VAL A 200 -12.44 4.12 4.21
C VAL A 200 -12.91 5.49 3.72
N SER A 201 -12.76 6.51 4.56
CA SER A 201 -13.14 7.87 4.20
C SER A 201 -12.08 8.54 3.31
N ASP A 202 -12.45 9.64 2.65
CA ASP A 202 -11.51 10.43 1.85
C ASP A 202 -10.41 11.08 2.69
N LEU A 203 -10.72 11.37 3.96
CA LEU A 203 -9.76 11.85 4.96
C LEU A 203 -8.73 10.78 5.36
N GLU A 204 -8.95 9.52 5.01
CA GLU A 204 -8.04 8.42 5.30
C GLU A 204 -7.36 7.91 4.04
N PHE A 205 -8.11 7.72 2.95
CA PHE A 205 -7.61 7.08 1.74
C PHE A 205 -6.48 7.87 1.08
N ALA A 206 -6.70 9.15 0.76
CA ALA A 206 -5.70 9.97 0.10
C ALA A 206 -4.42 10.14 0.96
N PRO A 207 -4.52 10.51 2.26
CA PRO A 207 -3.36 10.53 3.15
C PRO A 207 -2.59 9.22 3.23
N ALA A 208 -3.30 8.09 3.29
CA ALA A 208 -2.66 6.78 3.35
C ALA A 208 -1.88 6.46 2.08
N VAL A 209 -2.47 6.70 0.91
CA VAL A 209 -1.81 6.50 -0.39
C VAL A 209 -0.60 7.43 -0.55
N GLN A 210 -0.67 8.67 -0.09
CA GLN A 210 0.46 9.60 -0.12
C GLN A 210 1.64 9.13 0.75
N ILE A 211 1.37 8.63 1.97
CA ILE A 211 2.40 8.06 2.85
C ILE A 211 2.97 6.78 2.25
N MET A 212 2.11 5.90 1.70
CA MET A 212 2.57 4.70 0.99
C MET A 212 3.50 5.02 -0.17
N ALA A 213 3.20 6.04 -0.96
CA ALA A 213 4.03 6.44 -2.09
C ALA A 213 5.29 7.24 -1.70
N GLY A 214 5.40 7.70 -0.44
CA GLY A 214 6.40 8.70 -0.05
C GLY A 214 6.21 10.02 -0.82
N SER A 215 4.96 10.31 -1.20
CA SER A 215 4.61 11.31 -2.20
C SER A 215 4.29 12.70 -1.61
N VAL A 216 4.52 12.89 -0.31
CA VAL A 216 4.31 14.18 0.36
C VAL A 216 5.43 15.19 0.06
N THR A 217 5.12 16.48 0.11
CA THR A 217 6.06 17.56 -0.20
C THR A 217 6.95 17.87 0.98
N THR A 218 8.22 17.46 0.93
CA THR A 218 9.26 17.79 1.93
C THR A 218 10.35 18.67 1.32
N LYS A 219 11.17 19.35 2.13
CA LYS A 219 12.32 20.14 1.61
C LYS A 219 13.28 19.27 0.79
N SER A 220 13.57 18.04 1.24
CA SER A 220 14.39 17.10 0.48
C SER A 220 13.84 16.78 -0.91
N LYS A 221 12.53 16.86 -1.09
CA LYS A 221 11.86 16.58 -2.35
C LYS A 221 11.84 17.81 -3.25
N ILE A 222 11.53 18.99 -2.69
CA ILE A 222 11.58 20.26 -3.43
C ILE A 222 13.01 20.52 -3.93
N ALA A 223 14.02 20.24 -3.10
CA ALA A 223 15.44 20.42 -3.45
C ALA A 223 15.91 19.63 -4.69
N ARG A 224 15.14 18.62 -5.13
CA ARG A 224 15.44 17.87 -6.37
C ARG A 224 15.09 18.64 -7.64
N PHE A 225 14.19 19.61 -7.54
CA PHE A 225 13.66 20.35 -8.67
C PHE A 225 14.03 21.84 -8.63
N LYS A 226 14.38 22.36 -7.45
CA LYS A 226 14.73 23.76 -7.26
C LYS A 226 15.76 23.90 -6.15
N THR A 227 16.72 24.80 -6.32
CA THR A 227 17.63 25.22 -5.25
C THR A 227 16.85 25.91 -4.13
N LEU A 228 17.05 25.44 -2.89
CA LEU A 228 16.43 25.99 -1.70
C LEU A 228 17.45 26.83 -0.92
N GLU A 229 17.02 28.03 -0.52
CA GLU A 229 17.74 28.82 0.48
C GLU A 229 17.77 28.05 1.81
N GLY A 230 18.95 27.94 2.43
CA GLY A 230 19.18 27.07 3.59
C GLY A 230 19.23 25.56 3.28
N GLY A 231 19.14 25.17 2.01
CA GLY A 231 19.27 23.79 1.55
C GLY A 231 18.09 22.88 1.93
N ASN A 232 18.35 21.57 1.99
CA ASN A 232 17.34 20.56 2.28
C ASN A 232 17.32 20.07 3.74
N LYS A 233 18.04 20.78 4.62
CA LYS A 233 18.16 20.43 6.05
C LYS A 233 16.92 20.87 6.83
N CYS A 234 16.70 20.23 7.98
CA CYS A 234 15.68 20.63 8.93
C CYS A 234 16.10 21.90 9.68
N GLU A 235 15.14 22.78 9.91
CA GLU A 235 15.29 24.08 10.57
C GLU A 235 15.51 23.94 12.08
N SER A 236 15.22 22.77 12.65
CA SER A 236 15.35 22.51 14.10
C SER A 236 16.22 21.31 14.44
N CYS A 237 16.77 20.63 13.43
CA CYS A 237 17.72 19.53 13.63
C CYS A 237 18.96 19.82 12.80
N ALA A 238 20.05 20.19 13.48
CA ALA A 238 21.34 20.36 12.84
C ALA A 238 21.68 19.11 12.00
N ASP A 239 22.07 19.32 10.75
CA ASP A 239 22.59 18.31 9.81
C ASP A 239 21.67 17.13 9.46
N LYS A 240 20.37 17.20 9.75
CA LYS A 240 19.41 16.20 9.27
C LYS A 240 18.69 16.70 8.02
N VAL A 241 18.76 15.90 6.94
CA VAL A 241 17.95 16.12 5.74
C VAL A 241 16.47 16.03 6.11
N LYS A 242 15.69 17.06 5.76
CA LYS A 242 14.25 17.13 6.03
C LYS A 242 13.49 16.31 4.99
N ASN A 243 13.55 15.00 5.17
CA ASN A 243 12.77 13.99 4.47
C ASN A 243 11.66 13.41 5.37
N LEU A 244 10.83 12.52 4.81
CA LEU A 244 9.69 11.96 5.53
C LEU A 244 10.13 11.10 6.73
N ALA A 245 11.17 10.27 6.58
CA ALA A 245 11.70 9.46 7.67
C ALA A 245 12.15 10.33 8.86
N HIS A 246 12.88 11.43 8.59
CA HIS A 246 13.27 12.40 9.59
C HIS A 246 12.06 12.99 10.33
N ILE A 247 11.07 13.48 9.58
CA ILE A 247 9.87 14.12 10.15
C ILE A 247 9.11 13.13 11.05
N LEU A 248 8.87 11.91 10.56
CA LEU A 248 8.01 10.94 11.23
C LEU A 248 8.66 10.22 12.40
N GLN A 249 9.99 10.19 12.48
CA GLN A 249 10.71 9.36 13.45
C GLN A 249 11.47 10.18 14.50
N VAL A 250 12.18 11.23 14.10
CA VAL A 250 13.16 11.88 14.99
C VAL A 250 12.87 13.37 15.26
N CYS A 251 12.24 14.09 14.32
CA CYS A 251 12.15 15.55 14.40
C CYS A 251 11.48 16.06 15.70
N PRO A 252 12.15 16.83 16.56
CA PRO A 252 11.60 17.28 17.85
C PRO A 252 10.37 18.19 17.67
N ARG A 253 10.25 18.87 16.52
CA ARG A 253 9.08 19.68 16.16
C ARG A 253 7.77 18.87 16.20
N VAL A 254 7.80 17.55 16.06
CA VAL A 254 6.60 16.71 16.10
C VAL A 254 6.66 15.63 17.16
N HIS A 255 7.49 15.79 18.19
CA HIS A 255 7.62 14.80 19.27
C HIS A 255 6.27 14.45 19.91
N GLY A 256 5.51 15.44 20.40
CA GLY A 256 4.20 15.19 21.00
C GLY A 256 3.18 14.56 20.02
N ALA A 257 3.30 14.83 18.72
CA ALA A 257 2.45 14.19 17.71
C ALA A 257 2.87 12.73 17.45
N ARG A 258 4.16 12.39 17.61
CA ARG A 258 4.60 10.99 17.59
C ARG A 258 4.02 10.21 18.75
N THR A 259 4.02 10.79 19.96
CA THR A 259 3.35 10.20 21.13
C THR A 259 1.86 9.98 20.85
N LYS A 260 1.14 11.01 20.37
CA LYS A 260 -0.28 10.85 20.00
C LYS A 260 -0.53 9.78 18.94
N ARG A 261 0.39 9.60 17.98
CA ARG A 261 0.27 8.53 16.97
C ARG A 261 0.41 7.15 17.62
N HIS A 262 1.36 7.00 18.53
CA HIS A 262 1.52 5.78 19.31
C HIS A 262 0.25 5.47 20.11
N ASP A 263 -0.25 6.46 20.86
CA ASP A 263 -1.46 6.32 21.67
C ASP A 263 -2.69 5.98 20.80
N ALA A 264 -2.82 6.57 19.61
CA ALA A 264 -3.91 6.28 18.70
C ALA A 264 -3.92 4.82 18.18
N ILE A 265 -2.76 4.15 18.11
CA ILE A 265 -2.68 2.72 17.77
C ILE A 265 -3.10 1.89 18.99
N GLN A 266 -2.58 2.24 20.16
CA GLN A 266 -2.92 1.60 21.42
C GLN A 266 -4.44 1.63 21.66
N GLU A 267 -5.08 2.80 21.51
CA GLU A 267 -6.52 2.98 21.64
C GLU A 267 -7.35 2.04 20.73
N LEU A 268 -6.87 1.74 19.52
CA LEU A 268 -7.59 0.82 18.63
C LEU A 268 -7.51 -0.63 19.12
N VAL A 269 -6.38 -1.02 19.69
CA VAL A 269 -6.22 -2.32 20.35
C VAL A 269 -7.13 -2.37 21.58
N GLU A 270 -7.10 -1.33 22.43
CA GLU A 270 -7.96 -1.20 23.62
C GLU A 270 -9.45 -1.33 23.28
N ARG A 271 -9.92 -0.63 22.25
CA ARG A 271 -11.33 -0.72 21.79
C ARG A 271 -11.70 -2.13 21.37
N SER A 272 -10.80 -2.82 20.65
CA SER A 272 -11.04 -4.21 20.25
C SER A 272 -11.09 -5.15 21.46
N LEU A 273 -10.22 -4.96 22.45
CA LEU A 273 -10.21 -5.78 23.67
C LEU A 273 -11.47 -5.55 24.51
N THR A 274 -11.87 -4.28 24.67
CA THR A 274 -13.06 -3.86 25.41
C THR A 274 -14.34 -4.47 24.83
N HIS A 275 -14.52 -4.37 23.51
CA HIS A 275 -15.70 -4.95 22.83
C HIS A 275 -15.79 -6.48 22.99
N ARG A 276 -14.67 -7.13 23.30
CA ARG A 276 -14.57 -8.58 23.51
C ARG A 276 -14.64 -8.97 24.99
N GLY A 277 -14.78 -8.02 25.90
CA GLY A 277 -14.73 -8.27 27.34
C GLY A 277 -13.39 -8.81 27.82
N ILE A 278 -12.29 -8.57 27.09
CA ILE A 278 -10.96 -9.03 27.50
C ILE A 278 -10.37 -8.01 28.48
N PRO A 279 -10.06 -8.40 29.74
CA PRO A 279 -9.49 -7.48 30.72
C PRO A 279 -8.08 -7.01 30.34
N PHE A 280 -7.82 -5.72 30.47
CA PHE A 280 -6.49 -5.13 30.30
C PHE A 280 -6.26 -3.95 31.24
N THR A 281 -4.99 -3.61 31.48
CA THR A 281 -4.55 -2.37 32.13
C THR A 281 -3.60 -1.60 31.22
N LYS A 282 -3.54 -0.28 31.35
CA LYS A 282 -2.72 0.60 30.51
C LYS A 282 -1.79 1.49 31.30
N ASN A 283 -0.72 1.99 30.65
CA ASN A 283 0.24 2.94 31.22
C ASN A 283 0.85 2.45 32.55
N ASN A 284 1.16 1.15 32.62
CA ASN A 284 1.61 0.52 33.85
C ASN A 284 3.07 0.91 34.12
N VAL A 285 3.39 1.30 35.35
CA VAL A 285 4.77 1.60 35.76
C VAL A 285 5.24 0.46 36.65
N VAL A 286 6.08 -0.42 36.09
CA VAL A 286 6.47 -1.67 36.73
C VAL A 286 7.94 -1.57 37.15
N PRO A 287 8.26 -1.70 38.46
CA PRO A 287 9.63 -1.65 38.95
C PRO A 287 10.52 -2.74 38.33
N HIS A 288 11.73 -2.38 37.90
CA HIS A 288 12.68 -3.31 37.29
C HIS A 288 14.13 -2.84 37.45
N LYS A 289 14.98 -3.66 38.09
CA LYS A 289 16.45 -3.45 38.23
C LYS A 289 16.85 -2.01 38.60
N GLY A 290 16.22 -1.46 39.65
CA GLY A 290 16.50 -0.09 40.11
C GLY A 290 15.91 1.04 39.25
N SER A 291 15.12 0.69 38.23
CA SER A 291 14.38 1.61 37.36
C SER A 291 12.91 1.18 37.25
N CYS A 292 12.17 1.73 36.29
CA CYS A 292 10.83 1.25 35.93
C CYS A 292 10.74 1.01 34.43
N LEU A 293 10.11 -0.10 34.03
CA LEU A 293 9.67 -0.32 32.66
C LEU A 293 8.17 -0.03 32.55
N LYS A 294 7.76 0.46 31.38
CA LYS A 294 6.39 0.92 31.14
C LYS A 294 5.76 0.20 29.94
N PRO A 295 5.29 -1.04 30.10
CA PRO A 295 4.52 -1.69 29.05
C PRO A 295 3.18 -0.97 28.87
N ASP A 296 2.85 -0.63 27.62
CA ASP A 296 1.65 0.15 27.31
C ASP A 296 0.37 -0.57 27.66
N LEU A 297 0.29 -1.87 27.35
CA LEU A 297 -0.84 -2.73 27.64
C LEU A 297 -0.41 -4.02 28.33
N ILE A 298 -1.10 -4.34 29.43
CA ILE A 298 -1.05 -5.66 30.05
C ILE A 298 -2.43 -6.30 29.94
N ILE A 299 -2.53 -7.40 29.21
CA ILE A 299 -3.79 -8.03 28.81
C ILE A 299 -3.90 -9.39 29.49
N ARG A 300 -5.04 -9.70 30.10
CA ARG A 300 -5.30 -11.00 30.75
C ARG A 300 -6.28 -11.80 29.91
N LYS A 301 -5.88 -12.98 29.45
CA LYS A 301 -6.71 -13.82 28.58
C LYS A 301 -6.27 -15.29 28.66
N ASP A 302 -7.22 -16.22 28.72
CA ASP A 302 -6.99 -17.66 28.64
C ASP A 302 -5.89 -18.18 29.61
N GLY A 303 -5.91 -17.69 30.87
CA GLY A 303 -4.92 -18.07 31.88
C GLY A 303 -3.52 -17.53 31.63
N LYS A 304 -3.36 -16.54 30.73
CA LYS A 304 -2.08 -15.90 30.41
C LYS A 304 -2.13 -14.38 30.55
N VAL A 305 -0.95 -13.79 30.69
CA VAL A 305 -0.73 -12.34 30.72
C VAL A 305 0.09 -11.95 29.48
N TYR A 306 -0.44 -11.06 28.66
CA TYR A 306 0.20 -10.58 27.45
C TYR A 306 0.68 -9.15 27.62
N LEU A 307 1.95 -8.90 27.35
CA LEU A 307 2.57 -7.57 27.37
C LEU A 307 2.63 -7.03 25.95
N ALA A 308 1.78 -6.06 25.63
CA ALA A 308 1.71 -5.46 24.29
C ALA A 308 2.18 -4.00 24.32
N ASP A 309 3.14 -3.68 23.45
CA ASP A 309 3.77 -2.37 23.35
C ASP A 309 3.94 -2.02 21.86
N PRO A 310 3.09 -1.12 21.32
CA PRO A 310 3.21 -0.62 19.96
C PRO A 310 4.52 0.13 19.71
N THR A 311 5.16 -0.14 18.59
CA THR A 311 6.30 0.69 18.15
C THR A 311 6.23 0.92 16.65
N ILE A 312 6.59 2.14 16.24
CA ILE A 312 6.58 2.56 14.85
C ILE A 312 7.98 2.99 14.48
N VAL A 313 8.57 2.28 13.53
CA VAL A 313 9.96 2.49 13.10
C VAL A 313 10.04 3.01 11.67
N SER A 314 11.26 3.25 11.21
CA SER A 314 11.54 3.64 9.82
C SER A 314 11.23 2.49 8.84
N ASP A 315 10.99 2.83 7.57
CA ASP A 315 10.66 1.88 6.51
C ASP A 315 11.89 1.15 5.94
N ASN A 316 13.08 1.50 6.41
CA ASN A 316 14.34 0.80 6.14
C ASN A 316 14.83 -0.05 7.32
N CYS A 317 14.07 -0.15 8.40
CA CYS A 317 14.41 -1.00 9.54
C CYS A 317 13.96 -2.45 9.30
N LEU A 318 14.70 -3.40 9.88
CA LEU A 318 14.23 -4.78 10.05
C LEU A 318 13.27 -4.81 11.25
N LEU A 319 12.01 -5.15 10.99
CA LEU A 319 10.98 -5.23 12.01
C LEU A 319 11.29 -6.34 13.02
N SER A 320 11.88 -7.45 12.57
CA SER A 320 12.26 -8.59 13.42
C SER A 320 13.27 -8.20 14.50
N GLU A 321 14.25 -7.36 14.19
CA GLU A 321 15.22 -6.87 15.18
C GLU A 321 14.52 -6.09 16.30
N ARG A 322 13.51 -5.28 15.94
CA ARG A 322 12.73 -4.49 16.91
C ARG A 322 11.80 -5.37 17.73
N GLU A 323 11.28 -6.44 17.14
CA GLU A 323 10.53 -7.46 17.87
C GLU A 323 11.42 -8.15 18.89
N GLU A 324 12.62 -8.55 18.50
CA GLU A 324 13.61 -9.17 19.40
C GLU A 324 14.03 -8.23 20.52
N GLU A 325 14.30 -6.95 20.24
CA GLU A 325 14.60 -5.94 21.25
C GLU A 325 13.48 -5.86 22.31
N LYS A 326 12.21 -5.80 21.89
CA LYS A 326 11.05 -5.75 22.80
C LYS A 326 10.88 -7.05 23.58
N CYS A 327 11.06 -8.20 22.92
CA CYS A 327 11.03 -9.52 23.57
C CYS A 327 12.15 -9.65 24.61
N ARG A 328 13.36 -9.14 24.35
CA ARG A 328 14.46 -9.13 25.33
C ARG A 328 14.16 -8.18 26.49
N LEU A 329 13.64 -6.98 26.21
CA LEU A 329 13.31 -5.97 27.21
C LEU A 329 12.26 -6.48 28.21
N TYR A 330 11.14 -7.01 27.71
CA TYR A 330 10.02 -7.43 28.55
C TYR A 330 9.99 -8.93 28.87
N GLY A 331 10.85 -9.73 28.23
CA GLY A 331 10.88 -11.19 28.41
C GLY A 331 11.83 -11.67 29.50
N SER A 332 12.62 -10.78 30.11
CA SER A 332 13.54 -11.16 31.20
C SER A 332 12.77 -11.74 32.39
N ASN A 333 13.34 -12.79 33.00
CA ASN A 333 12.70 -13.48 34.13
C ASN A 333 12.46 -12.55 35.31
N GLU A 334 13.37 -11.60 35.54
CA GLU A 334 13.26 -10.61 36.59
C GLU A 334 12.12 -9.62 36.31
N PHE A 335 11.89 -9.25 35.05
CA PHE A 335 10.75 -8.39 34.73
C PHE A 335 9.43 -9.14 34.84
N LYS A 336 9.39 -10.41 34.42
CA LYS A 336 8.22 -11.27 34.60
C LYS A 336 7.86 -11.42 36.07
N ASP A 337 8.84 -11.60 36.96
CA ASP A 337 8.61 -11.59 38.41
C ASP A 337 8.00 -10.28 38.91
N SER A 338 8.51 -9.15 38.43
CA SER A 338 7.95 -7.84 38.76
C SER A 338 6.50 -7.69 38.32
N ILE A 339 6.11 -8.25 37.16
CA ILE A 339 4.73 -8.23 36.68
C ILE A 339 3.80 -9.06 37.57
N ILE A 340 4.21 -10.28 37.95
CA ILE A 340 3.42 -11.15 38.84
C ILE A 340 3.17 -10.44 40.18
N LYS A 341 4.21 -9.82 40.75
CA LYS A 341 4.11 -9.03 41.98
C LYS A 341 3.21 -7.80 41.80
N PHE A 342 3.44 -7.02 40.74
CA PHE A 342 2.69 -5.79 40.46
C PHE A 342 1.18 -6.02 40.31
N LEU A 343 0.79 -7.14 39.68
CA LEU A 343 -0.61 -7.50 39.47
C LEU A 343 -1.23 -8.30 40.62
N ASN A 344 -0.50 -8.54 41.71
CA ASN A 344 -0.90 -9.43 42.81
C ASN A 344 -1.34 -10.82 42.32
N LEU A 345 -0.56 -11.42 41.42
CA LEU A 345 -0.87 -12.70 40.74
C LEU A 345 -0.06 -13.90 41.27
N LEU A 346 0.56 -13.76 42.45
CA LEU A 346 1.55 -14.71 42.98
C LEU A 346 1.05 -16.17 43.03
N ASP A 347 -0.25 -16.39 43.26
CA ASP A 347 -0.82 -17.74 43.39
C ASP A 347 -1.42 -18.29 42.08
N ASN A 348 -1.53 -17.47 41.03
CA ASN A 348 -2.32 -17.79 39.83
C ASN A 348 -1.53 -17.87 38.53
N PHE A 349 -0.31 -17.32 38.48
CA PHE A 349 0.46 -17.21 37.24
C PHE A 349 1.94 -17.52 37.45
N LYS A 350 2.51 -18.28 36.52
CA LYS A 350 3.96 -18.54 36.43
C LYS A 350 4.60 -17.60 35.42
N LYS A 351 5.94 -17.52 35.42
CA LYS A 351 6.73 -16.74 34.45
C LYS A 351 6.43 -17.10 33.00
N ASP A 352 6.14 -18.37 32.74
CA ASP A 352 5.86 -18.88 31.39
C ASP A 352 4.46 -18.47 30.89
N ASP A 353 3.58 -18.06 31.81
CA ASP A 353 2.25 -17.53 31.48
C ASP A 353 2.31 -16.05 31.05
N ILE A 354 3.46 -15.40 31.24
CA ILE A 354 3.72 -14.03 30.75
C ILE A 354 4.36 -14.08 29.37
N VAL A 355 3.63 -13.58 28.37
CA VAL A 355 4.00 -13.60 26.95
C VAL A 355 4.17 -12.17 26.43
N VAL A 356 5.30 -11.89 25.80
CA VAL A 356 5.53 -10.60 25.13
C VAL A 356 4.92 -10.62 23.73
N VAL A 357 4.11 -9.60 23.42
CA VAL A 357 3.47 -9.38 22.14
C VAL A 357 4.03 -8.09 21.53
N PRO A 358 5.14 -8.15 20.78
CA PRO A 358 5.74 -6.97 20.19
C PRO A 358 4.90 -6.48 19.01
N LEU A 359 4.34 -5.26 19.11
CA LEU A 359 3.48 -4.68 18.08
C LEU A 359 4.29 -3.72 17.21
N VAL A 360 5.11 -4.28 16.31
CA VAL A 360 6.05 -3.51 15.49
C VAL A 360 5.45 -3.15 14.13
N PHE A 361 5.52 -1.87 13.80
CA PHE A 361 5.11 -1.31 12.51
C PHE A 361 6.21 -0.45 11.93
N ASN A 362 6.25 -0.29 10.60
CA ASN A 362 6.88 0.90 10.03
C ASN A 362 5.85 2.02 9.80
N TRP A 363 6.33 3.23 9.53
CA TRP A 363 5.45 4.38 9.30
C TRP A 363 4.61 4.31 8.00
N ARG A 364 4.87 3.35 7.10
CA ARG A 364 4.01 3.05 5.95
C ARG A 364 2.85 2.11 6.29
N GLY A 365 2.75 1.68 7.54
CA GLY A 365 1.71 0.77 8.03
C GLY A 365 1.99 -0.69 7.66
N VAL A 366 3.24 -1.06 7.38
CA VAL A 366 3.66 -2.47 7.34
C VAL A 366 3.77 -2.95 8.77
N MET A 367 3.04 -4.02 9.09
CA MET A 367 3.09 -4.70 10.39
C MET A 367 3.86 -6.00 10.20
N SER A 368 4.76 -6.33 11.12
CA SER A 368 5.48 -7.61 11.08
C SER A 368 4.53 -8.82 11.12
N LYS A 369 4.97 -9.94 10.53
CA LYS A 369 4.18 -11.18 10.50
C LYS A 369 3.85 -11.69 11.90
N LYS A 370 4.79 -11.61 12.84
CA LYS A 370 4.59 -12.04 14.23
C LYS A 370 3.56 -11.16 14.94
N ALA A 371 3.67 -9.83 14.86
CA ALA A 371 2.66 -8.93 15.42
C ALA A 371 1.25 -9.21 14.87
N TYR A 372 1.14 -9.50 13.56
CA TYR A 372 -0.15 -9.88 12.96
C TYR A 372 -0.70 -11.18 13.56
N ILE A 373 0.14 -12.20 13.68
CA ILE A 373 -0.23 -13.50 14.25
C ILE A 373 -0.62 -13.34 15.72
N ASP A 374 0.14 -12.58 16.51
CA ASP A 374 -0.12 -12.38 17.93
C ASP A 374 -1.44 -11.60 18.14
N LEU A 375 -1.71 -10.56 17.35
CA LEU A 375 -3.01 -9.87 17.42
C LEU A 375 -4.16 -10.80 17.02
N HIS A 376 -4.03 -11.50 15.90
CA HIS A 376 -5.12 -12.29 15.33
C HIS A 376 -5.38 -13.59 16.08
N LYS A 377 -4.36 -14.43 16.22
CA LYS A 377 -4.49 -15.78 16.77
C LYS A 377 -4.42 -15.78 18.29
N THR A 378 -3.51 -15.00 18.87
CA THR A 378 -3.28 -15.00 20.33
C THR A 378 -4.31 -14.12 21.04
N LEU A 379 -4.42 -12.84 20.65
CA LEU A 379 -5.37 -11.91 21.27
C LEU A 379 -6.79 -12.03 20.68
N GLY A 380 -6.96 -12.66 19.52
CA GLY A 380 -8.26 -12.88 18.90
C GLY A 380 -8.79 -11.68 18.12
N ILE A 381 -7.97 -10.67 17.84
CA ILE A 381 -8.40 -9.44 17.15
C ILE A 381 -8.73 -9.75 15.68
N PRO A 382 -9.90 -9.35 15.15
CA PRO A 382 -10.28 -9.65 13.78
C PRO A 382 -9.31 -9.05 12.75
N PRO A 383 -9.13 -9.68 11.58
CA PRO A 383 -8.35 -9.12 10.48
C PRO A 383 -8.81 -7.72 10.06
N MET A 384 -10.12 -7.46 10.10
CA MET A 384 -10.69 -6.14 9.80
C MET A 384 -10.16 -5.06 10.75
N TYR A 385 -10.10 -5.33 12.05
CA TYR A 385 -9.57 -4.39 13.04
C TYR A 385 -8.06 -4.17 12.86
N ILE A 386 -7.32 -5.23 12.55
CA ILE A 386 -5.90 -5.14 12.23
C ILE A 386 -5.65 -4.23 11.01
N ASN A 387 -6.51 -4.33 9.98
CA ASN A 387 -6.43 -3.44 8.83
C ASN A 387 -6.70 -1.98 9.20
N TYR A 388 -7.66 -1.72 10.09
CA TYR A 388 -7.90 -0.38 10.63
C TYR A 388 -6.69 0.16 11.41
N ILE A 389 -6.00 -0.68 12.19
CA ILE A 389 -4.76 -0.31 12.88
C ILE A 389 -3.66 0.09 11.87
N GLN A 390 -3.41 -0.75 10.86
CA GLN A 390 -2.44 -0.44 9.79
C GLN A 390 -2.80 0.84 9.03
N MET A 391 -4.09 1.07 8.79
CA MET A 391 -4.58 2.32 8.21
C MET A 391 -4.35 3.52 9.12
N LYS A 392 -4.60 3.38 10.42
CA LYS A 392 -4.39 4.45 11.39
C LYS A 392 -2.92 4.85 11.48
N VAL A 393 -1.99 3.91 11.41
CA VAL A 393 -0.54 4.20 11.34
C VAL A 393 -0.24 5.15 10.18
N ARG A 394 -0.82 4.91 8.99
CA ARG A 394 -0.60 5.74 7.81
C ARG A 394 -1.23 7.13 7.94
N THR A 395 -2.50 7.20 8.35
CA THR A 395 -3.24 8.47 8.43
C THR A 395 -2.70 9.39 9.51
N THR A 396 -2.32 8.84 10.66
CA THR A 396 -1.61 9.59 11.71
C THR A 396 -0.23 10.03 11.24
N SER A 397 0.54 9.17 10.55
CA SER A 397 1.83 9.58 9.96
C SER A 397 1.68 10.75 8.98
N HIS A 398 0.62 10.77 8.17
CA HIS A 398 0.31 11.93 7.34
C HIS A 398 -0.03 13.18 8.17
N SER A 399 -0.82 13.03 9.25
CA SER A 399 -1.13 14.13 10.16
C SER A 399 0.13 14.73 10.81
N LEU A 400 1.11 13.89 11.21
CA LEU A 400 2.41 14.37 11.70
C LEU A 400 3.14 15.22 10.67
N TYR A 401 3.23 14.72 9.43
CA TYR A 401 3.83 15.46 8.32
C TYR A 401 3.15 16.82 8.13
N ARG A 402 1.82 16.84 8.12
CA ARG A 402 1.04 18.06 7.94
C ARG A 402 1.30 19.06 9.07
N MET A 403 1.30 18.59 10.32
CA MET A 403 1.59 19.43 11.49
C MET A 403 3.00 20.00 11.43
N GLU A 404 4.00 19.22 11.01
CA GLU A 404 5.37 19.72 10.85
C GLU A 404 5.44 20.86 9.85
N ARG A 405 4.75 20.69 8.70
CA ARG A 405 4.72 21.67 7.61
C ARG A 405 3.97 22.96 7.97
N GLU A 406 2.91 22.87 8.77
CA GLU A 406 2.11 24.03 9.18
C GLU A 406 2.77 24.84 10.32
N ARG A 407 3.75 24.26 11.03
CA ARG A 407 4.45 25.00 12.09
C ARG A 407 5.36 26.07 11.48
N PRO A 408 5.33 27.31 11.99
CA PRO A 408 6.25 28.34 11.56
C PRO A 408 7.68 27.90 11.83
N ASP A 409 8.59 28.28 10.93
CA ASP A 409 10.01 28.16 11.21
C ASP A 409 10.29 29.02 12.45
N ARG A 410 10.89 28.43 13.49
CA ARG A 410 11.31 29.24 14.64
C ARG A 410 12.43 30.10 14.07
N ARG A 411 12.18 31.42 13.94
CA ARG A 411 13.24 32.38 13.69
C ARG A 411 14.25 32.18 14.83
N ALA A 412 15.48 31.84 14.46
CA ALA A 412 16.59 31.77 15.38
C ALA A 412 16.88 33.15 15.97
#